data_AF-A0A109K0E3-F1
#
_entry.id   AF-A0A109K0E3-F1
#
_cell.length_a   1.000
_cell.length_b   1.000
_cell.length_c   1.000
_cell.angle_alpha   90.00
_cell.angle_beta   90.00
_cell.angle_gamma   90.00
#
_symmetry.space_group_name_H-M   'P 1'
#
loop_
_entity.id
_entity.type
_entity.pdbx_description
1 polymer ?
#
loop_
_entity_poly.entity_id
_entity_poly.type
_entity_poly.pdbx_seq_one_letter_code
_entity_poly.pdbx_strand_id
1 'polypeptide(L)'
;MFHATIRLAPPNIAALKKALREKYPNIRSSHADEALAASVGFKSYSAMLTVLKRVSDSARLVVQTDASLLQVRLEQLGYAGLVPRDLQRLVWEAQYPDRWEADEVELSLRKRFAPTAANSQ
;
A
#
# COMPACT_ATOMS: atom_id res chain seq x y z
N MET A 1 -6.12 6.54 15.55
CA MET A 1 -6.37 5.33 14.73
C MET A 1 -5.27 5.31 13.67
N PHE A 2 -4.37 4.32 13.68
CA PHE A 2 -3.23 4.31 12.77
C PHE A 2 -3.64 3.74 11.41
N HIS A 3 -3.48 4.53 10.34
CA HIS A 3 -3.67 4.05 8.98
C HIS A 3 -2.39 3.37 8.50
N ALA A 4 -2.52 2.24 7.79
CA ALA A 4 -1.37 1.55 7.23
C ALA A 4 -0.79 2.38 6.09
N THR A 5 0.53 2.56 6.06
CA THR A 5 1.23 3.22 4.95
C THR A 5 1.88 2.18 4.06
N ILE A 6 1.68 2.29 2.75
CA ILE A 6 2.30 1.40 1.75
C ILE A 6 2.97 2.24 0.67
N ARG A 7 4.05 1.72 0.07
CA ARG A 7 4.59 2.32 -1.15
C ARG A 7 3.60 2.08 -2.29
N LEU A 8 3.20 3.14 -2.98
CA LEU A 8 2.32 3.07 -4.14
C LEU A 8 3.11 2.58 -5.35
N ALA A 9 3.19 1.26 -5.48
CA ALA A 9 3.86 0.57 -6.58
C ALA A 9 2.96 -0.56 -7.12
N PRO A 10 3.00 -0.85 -8.44
CA PRO A 10 2.22 -1.94 -9.02
C PRO A 10 2.31 -3.29 -8.29
N PRO A 11 3.50 -3.80 -7.88
CA PRO A 11 3.59 -5.08 -7.17
C PRO A 11 2.96 -5.03 -5.77
N ASN A 12 2.99 -3.89 -5.07
CA ASN A 12 2.35 -3.76 -3.77
C ASN A 12 0.82 -3.74 -3.87
N ILE A 13 0.28 -3.05 -4.88
CA ILE A 13 -1.16 -3.06 -5.16
C ILE A 13 -1.61 -4.47 -5.55
N ALA A 14 -0.84 -5.18 -6.37
CA ALA A 14 -1.11 -6.57 -6.72
C ALA A 14 -1.06 -7.50 -5.50
N ALA A 15 -0.09 -7.33 -4.60
CA ALA A 15 0.02 -8.10 -3.36
C ALA A 15 -1.16 -7.87 -2.42
N LEU A 16 -1.58 -6.60 -2.24
CA LEU A 16 -2.74 -6.26 -1.42
C LEU A 16 -4.03 -6.81 -2.01
N LYS A 17 -4.20 -6.72 -3.34
CA LYS A 17 -5.33 -7.32 -4.06
C LYS A 17 -5.38 -8.82 -3.87
N LYS A 18 -4.24 -9.49 -3.98
CA LYS A 18 -4.12 -10.93 -3.75
C LYS A 18 -4.55 -11.28 -2.33
N ALA A 19 -3.99 -10.63 -1.31
CA ALA A 19 -4.36 -10.84 0.09
C ALA A 19 -5.86 -10.64 0.33
N LEU A 20 -6.44 -9.56 -0.22
CA LEU A 20 -7.88 -9.28 -0.11
C LEU A 20 -8.73 -10.42 -0.67
N ARG A 21 -8.38 -10.93 -1.85
CA ARG A 21 -9.13 -12.01 -2.52
C ARG A 21 -8.89 -13.39 -1.90
N GLU A 22 -7.74 -13.61 -1.27
CA GLU A 22 -7.50 -14.83 -0.49
C GLU A 22 -8.38 -14.85 0.78
N LYS A 23 -8.49 -13.72 1.48
CA LYS A 23 -9.36 -13.60 2.66
C LYS A 23 -10.85 -13.57 2.31
N TYR A 24 -11.22 -12.95 1.19
CA TYR A 24 -12.60 -12.82 0.73
C TYR A 24 -12.76 -13.30 -0.73
N PRO A 25 -12.86 -14.62 -0.96
CA PRO A 25 -12.84 -15.21 -2.31
C PRO A 25 -14.01 -14.81 -3.22
N ASN A 26 -15.12 -14.37 -2.63
CA ASN A 26 -16.31 -13.89 -3.35
C ASN A 26 -16.12 -12.49 -3.98
N ILE A 27 -15.08 -11.75 -3.59
CA ILE A 27 -14.78 -10.43 -4.17
C ILE A 27 -14.23 -10.61 -5.59
N ARG A 28 -14.93 -10.01 -6.56
CA ARG A 28 -14.51 -10.02 -7.97
C ARG A 28 -13.23 -9.20 -8.14
N SER A 29 -12.38 -9.63 -9.07
CA SER A 29 -11.10 -8.99 -9.36
C SER A 29 -11.21 -7.48 -9.62
N SER A 30 -12.16 -7.08 -10.47
CA SER A 30 -12.42 -5.68 -10.82
C SER A 30 -12.96 -4.84 -9.66
N HIS A 31 -13.76 -5.46 -8.78
CA HIS A 31 -14.27 -4.78 -7.59
C HIS A 31 -13.18 -4.57 -6.54
N ALA A 32 -12.28 -5.56 -6.38
CA ALA A 32 -11.10 -5.39 -5.54
C ALA A 32 -10.22 -4.23 -6.04
N ASP A 33 -10.01 -4.12 -7.35
CA ASP A 33 -9.25 -3.00 -7.94
C ASP A 33 -9.86 -1.63 -7.60
N GLU A 34 -11.17 -1.49 -7.79
CA GLU A 34 -11.91 -0.26 -7.47
C GLU A 34 -11.91 0.06 -5.97
N ALA A 35 -12.04 -0.95 -5.13
CA ALA A 35 -12.05 -0.80 -3.68
C ALA A 35 -10.68 -0.38 -3.14
N LEU A 36 -9.60 -0.97 -3.65
CA LEU A 36 -8.24 -0.58 -3.30
C LEU A 36 -7.92 0.84 -3.76
N ALA A 37 -8.34 1.23 -4.96
CA ALA A 37 -8.17 2.59 -5.45
C ALA A 37 -8.86 3.62 -4.53
N ALA A 38 -10.11 3.34 -4.12
CA ALA A 38 -10.84 4.19 -3.20
C ALA A 38 -10.17 4.28 -1.82
N SER A 39 -9.61 3.16 -1.33
CA SER A 39 -8.95 3.10 -0.02
C SER A 39 -7.73 4.01 0.11
N VAL A 40 -7.12 4.41 -1.01
CA VAL A 40 -5.98 5.35 -1.04
C VAL A 40 -6.35 6.70 -1.67
N GLY A 41 -7.65 6.97 -1.84
CA GLY A 41 -8.18 8.28 -2.25
C GLY A 41 -8.42 8.49 -3.75
N PHE A 42 -8.26 7.48 -4.60
CA PHE A 42 -8.59 7.60 -6.02
C PHE A 42 -10.08 7.37 -6.29
N LYS A 43 -10.63 8.12 -7.25
CA LYS A 43 -12.04 7.98 -7.68
C LYS A 43 -12.33 6.65 -8.41
N SER A 44 -11.31 6.08 -9.05
CA SER A 44 -11.41 4.82 -9.81
C SER A 44 -10.04 4.15 -9.90
N TYR A 45 -10.03 2.86 -10.24
CA TYR A 45 -8.79 2.14 -10.52
C TYR A 45 -8.04 2.71 -11.73
N SER A 46 -8.76 3.16 -12.76
CA SER A 46 -8.16 3.80 -13.93
C SER A 46 -7.41 5.10 -13.59
N ALA A 47 -7.93 5.90 -12.65
CA ALA A 47 -7.23 7.09 -12.17
C ALA A 47 -5.94 6.73 -11.42
N MET A 48 -6.00 5.70 -10.58
CA MET A 48 -4.82 5.18 -9.88
C MET A 48 -3.77 4.62 -10.86
N LEU A 49 -4.19 3.91 -11.91
CA LEU A 49 -3.29 3.34 -12.92
C LEU A 49 -2.44 4.42 -13.62
N THR A 50 -3.02 5.58 -13.94
CA THR A 50 -2.27 6.70 -14.53
C THR A 50 -1.14 7.16 -13.61
N VAL A 51 -1.38 7.19 -12.29
CA VAL A 51 -0.37 7.55 -11.30
C VAL A 51 0.67 6.44 -11.15
N LEU A 52 0.23 5.19 -11.01
CA LEU A 52 1.12 4.03 -10.88
C LEU A 52 2.15 3.96 -12.01
N LYS A 53 1.72 4.23 -13.26
CA LYS A 53 2.61 4.28 -14.45
C LYS A 53 3.64 5.42 -14.42
N ARG A 54 3.35 6.51 -13.72
CA ARG A 54 4.28 7.67 -13.61
C ARG A 54 5.23 7.53 -12.43
N VAL A 55 4.74 6.92 -11.34
CA VAL A 55 5.49 6.78 -10.10
C VAL A 55 6.46 5.61 -10.17
N SER A 56 6.12 4.52 -10.87
CA SER A 56 6.98 3.34 -11.03
C SER A 56 8.39 3.65 -11.53
N ASP A 57 8.51 4.67 -12.38
CA ASP A 57 9.74 4.90 -13.14
C ASP A 57 10.68 5.92 -12.48
N SER A 58 10.18 6.76 -11.56
CA SER A 58 10.97 7.92 -11.10
C SER A 58 10.64 8.46 -9.70
N ALA A 59 9.58 8.01 -9.03
CA ALA A 59 9.15 8.62 -7.77
C ALA A 59 8.86 7.59 -6.68
N ARG A 60 9.32 7.88 -5.45
CA ARG A 60 8.97 7.10 -4.26
C ARG A 60 7.73 7.71 -3.61
N LEU A 61 6.54 7.25 -4.03
CA LEU A 61 5.28 7.69 -3.43
C LEU A 61 4.82 6.70 -2.36
N VAL A 62 4.56 7.20 -1.16
CA VAL A 62 3.93 6.44 -0.06
C VAL A 62 2.52 6.98 0.12
N VAL A 63 1.57 6.07 0.28
CA VAL A 63 0.16 6.40 0.50
C VAL A 63 -0.31 5.79 1.82
N GLN A 64 -1.22 6.49 2.47
CA GLN A 64 -1.99 5.93 3.58
C GLN A 64 -3.21 5.21 3.02
N THR A 65 -3.45 4.00 3.53
CA THR A 65 -4.62 3.20 3.21
C THR A 65 -5.66 3.36 4.32
N ASP A 66 -6.87 3.73 3.93
CA ASP A 66 -8.02 3.84 4.82
C ASP A 66 -8.91 2.60 4.68
N ALA A 67 -8.95 1.78 5.73
CA ALA A 67 -9.75 0.57 5.79
C ALA A 67 -11.27 0.85 5.83
N SER A 68 -11.69 2.01 6.33
CA SER A 68 -13.08 2.44 6.30
C SER A 68 -13.50 2.81 4.89
N LEU A 69 -12.66 3.53 4.13
CA LEU A 69 -12.93 3.82 2.71
C LEU A 69 -12.94 2.54 1.87
N LEU A 70 -12.06 1.59 2.18
CA LEU A 70 -12.06 0.26 1.55
C LEU A 70 -13.40 -0.46 1.80
N GLN A 71 -13.85 -0.48 3.05
CA GLN A 71 -15.11 -1.11 3.45
C GLN A 71 -16.31 -0.46 2.77
N VAL A 72 -16.44 0.88 2.84
CA VAL A 72 -17.54 1.63 2.20
C VAL A 72 -17.59 1.34 0.70
N ARG A 73 -16.44 1.30 0.02
CA ARG A 73 -16.41 1.02 -1.42
C ARG A 73 -16.81 -0.41 -1.73
N LEU A 74 -16.41 -1.39 -0.90
CA LEU A 74 -16.84 -2.78 -1.05
C LEU A 74 -18.35 -2.94 -0.83
N GLU A 75 -18.93 -2.22 0.13
CA GLU A 75 -20.38 -2.22 0.34
C GLU A 75 -21.16 -1.66 -0.85
N GLN A 76 -20.69 -0.54 -1.42
CA GLN A 76 -21.27 0.02 -2.66
C GLN A 76 -21.23 -0.97 -3.84
N LEU A 77 -20.25 -1.89 -3.84
CA LEU A 77 -20.09 -2.93 -4.85
C LEU A 77 -20.84 -4.22 -4.52
N GLY A 78 -21.62 -4.24 -3.42
CA GLY A 78 -22.49 -5.34 -3.02
C GLY A 78 -21.90 -6.29 -1.96
N TYR A 79 -20.77 -5.95 -1.35
CA TYR A 79 -20.12 -6.78 -0.32
C TYR A 79 -20.38 -6.22 1.09
N ALA A 80 -21.45 -6.68 1.72
CA ALA A 80 -21.84 -6.27 3.07
C ALA A 80 -21.16 -7.10 4.17
N GLY A 81 -21.19 -6.60 5.40
CA GLY A 81 -20.75 -7.33 6.60
C GLY A 81 -19.23 -7.39 6.80
N LEU A 82 -18.47 -6.59 6.05
CA LEU A 82 -17.03 -6.47 6.21
C LEU A 82 -16.71 -5.55 7.38
N VAL A 83 -15.85 -6.01 8.29
CA VAL A 83 -15.44 -5.23 9.47
C VAL A 83 -14.20 -4.39 9.12
N PRO A 84 -14.21 -3.05 9.29
CA PRO A 84 -13.06 -2.21 8.98
C PRO A 84 -11.75 -2.64 9.66
N ARG A 85 -11.84 -3.15 10.90
CA ARG A 85 -10.67 -3.67 11.65
C ARG A 85 -10.04 -4.89 10.97
N ASP A 86 -10.83 -5.77 10.36
CA ASP A 86 -10.33 -6.95 9.66
C ASP A 86 -9.64 -6.61 8.34
N LEU A 87 -10.13 -5.57 7.66
CA LEU A 87 -9.52 -5.01 6.47
C LEU A 87 -8.23 -4.26 6.81
N GLN A 88 -8.22 -3.49 7.91
CA GLN A 88 -7.03 -2.82 8.41
C GLN A 88 -5.92 -3.82 8.74
N ARG A 89 -6.26 -4.89 9.47
CA ARG A 89 -5.34 -5.99 9.76
C ARG A 89 -4.82 -6.65 8.49
N LEU A 90 -5.69 -6.88 7.50
CA LEU A 90 -5.28 -7.42 6.20
C LEU A 90 -4.26 -6.53 5.49
N VAL A 91 -4.43 -5.20 5.53
CA VAL A 91 -3.47 -4.27 4.94
C VAL A 91 -2.13 -4.33 5.68
N TRP A 92 -2.11 -4.47 7.01
CA TRP A 92 -0.87 -4.59 7.76
C TRP A 92 -0.14 -5.93 7.55
N GLU A 93 -0.88 -7.03 7.42
CA GLU A 93 -0.31 -8.38 7.32
C GLU A 93 0.07 -8.77 5.89
N ALA A 94 -0.38 -8.00 4.89
CA ALA A 94 -0.06 -8.24 3.50
C ALA A 94 1.46 -8.22 3.25
N GLN A 95 1.94 -9.21 2.48
CA GLN A 95 3.35 -9.32 2.13
C GLN A 95 3.67 -8.43 0.93
N TYR A 96 4.20 -7.23 1.20
CA TYR A 96 4.59 -6.27 0.19
C TYR A 96 5.98 -6.59 -0.38
N PRO A 97 6.12 -6.81 -1.71
CA PRO A 97 7.41 -7.04 -2.35
C PRO A 97 8.28 -5.79 -2.36
N ASP A 98 7.69 -4.62 -2.64
CA ASP A 98 8.39 -3.34 -2.66
C ASP A 98 8.23 -2.66 -1.30
N ARG A 99 8.94 -3.17 -0.29
CA ARG A 99 8.92 -2.59 1.05
C ARG A 99 9.46 -1.16 1.01
N TRP A 100 8.90 -0.31 1.87
CA TRP A 100 9.57 0.93 2.23
C TRP A 100 10.77 0.57 3.10
N GLU A 101 11.88 0.25 2.44
CA GLU A 101 13.18 0.17 3.10
C GLU A 101 13.76 1.57 3.13
N ALA A 102 14.09 2.06 4.32
CA ALA A 102 14.93 3.24 4.50
C ALA A 102 16.38 2.98 4.02
N ASP A 103 16.67 1.88 3.30
CA ASP A 103 17.90 1.15 3.61
C ASP A 103 19.03 1.18 2.59
N GLU A 104 18.95 1.94 1.50
CA GLU A 104 20.17 2.17 0.71
C GLU A 104 20.59 3.63 0.68
N VAL A 105 19.73 4.54 0.24
CA VAL A 105 20.10 5.96 0.15
C VAL A 105 20.20 6.58 1.54
N GLU A 106 19.24 6.33 2.42
CA GLU A 106 19.30 6.87 3.78
C GLU A 106 20.36 6.13 4.63
N LEU A 107 20.56 4.81 4.49
CA LEU A 107 21.71 4.14 5.11
C LEU A 107 23.05 4.61 4.54
N SER A 108 23.18 4.88 3.23
CA SER A 108 24.43 5.39 2.65
C SER A 108 24.69 6.85 3.01
N LEU A 109 23.65 7.68 3.15
CA LEU A 109 23.76 9.02 3.72
C LEU A 109 24.15 8.94 5.21
N ARG A 110 23.51 8.10 6.01
CA ARG A 110 23.91 7.87 7.42
C ARG A 110 25.35 7.38 7.55
N LYS A 111 25.82 6.50 6.66
CA LYS A 111 27.23 6.08 6.61
C LYS A 111 28.17 7.23 6.22
N ARG A 112 27.77 8.11 5.31
CA ARG A 112 28.56 9.30 4.92
C ARG A 112 28.67 10.35 6.00
N PHE A 113 27.63 10.51 6.82
CA PHE A 113 27.59 11.47 7.92
C PHE A 113 27.90 10.86 9.28
N ALA A 114 28.26 9.57 9.34
CA ALA A 114 28.73 8.94 10.56
C ALA A 114 30.10 9.56 10.91
N PRO A 115 30.27 10.15 12.10
CA PRO A 115 31.53 10.73 12.50
C PRO A 115 32.60 9.63 12.55
N THR A 116 33.77 9.90 11.96
CA THR A 116 34.93 9.02 12.10
C THR A 116 35.35 9.03 13.57
N ALA A 117 35.35 7.86 14.21
CA ALA A 117 35.79 7.76 15.60
C ALA A 117 37.22 8.30 15.71
N ALA A 118 37.48 9.19 16.65
CA ALA A 118 38.79 9.81 16.85
C ALA A 118 39.92 8.81 17.17
N ASN A 119 39.56 7.53 17.39
CA ASN A 119 40.44 6.46 17.81
C ASN A 119 40.71 5.44 16.68
N SER A 120 40.45 5.80 15.41
CA SER A 120 40.63 4.89 14.27
C SER A 120 42.02 4.95 13.62
N GLN A 121 43.05 5.40 14.35
CA GLN A 121 44.46 5.27 13.99
C GLN A 121 45.26 4.70 15.15
#